data_AF-A0A507CKI7-F1
#
_entry.id   AF-A0A507CKI7-F1
#
_cell.length_a   1.000
_cell.length_b   1.000
_cell.length_c   1.000
_cell.angle_alpha   90.00
_cell.angle_beta   90.00
_cell.angle_gamma   90.00
#
_symmetry.space_group_name_H-M   'P 1'
#
loop_
_entity.id
_entity.type
_entity.pdbx_description
1 polymer ?
#
loop_
_entity_poly.entity_id
_entity_poly.type
_entity_poly.pdbx_seq_one_letter_code
_entity_poly.pdbx_strand_id
1 'polypeptide(L)'
;DGVCGYLKSAQPAVGGWNTASDCQWAPQCDWTGGDISSVQAPGSACSSKCAGISGCTHFAWTNANGGTCWMKTGSVNAGNAIPSSAEGAICGYMTSSNPNPPTPTPGPAPPGLNLVVVNKCSSTIWPGVTAVDGNNGQPYFGNAQSSNPAGFELGPGASRQIKLRNNVAALRLWARTGCRWNSGKFVCDVGDCGNPNNNFDGSCYRGGGLGANSLFEITINAAGHSWYDLSIVDGYTLPISLTLSGSPKQVPGAGAFSCGNPVCRPNFNSCPPELKKYGADGSVIACQSISKAINDDATLDRTGYCCSPLNPLYKSDARIASHICYAENKPKPLNGFGGGKRYDQIFKDICPQAYSWEFDDNNSTYECEGTDVTYTVQFC
;
A
#
# COMPACT_ATOMS: atom_id res chain seq x y z
N ASP A 1 -23.78 -48.80 12.63
CA ASP A 1 -23.11 -47.50 12.78
C ASP A 1 -23.74 -46.70 13.91
N GLY A 2 -23.09 -46.66 15.07
CA GLY A 2 -23.50 -45.81 16.18
C GLY A 2 -22.68 -44.54 16.17
N VAL A 3 -23.31 -43.38 15.97
CA VAL A 3 -22.66 -42.07 16.09
C VAL A 3 -22.92 -41.56 17.50
N CYS A 4 -21.86 -41.18 18.22
CA CYS A 4 -21.95 -40.44 19.47
C CYS A 4 -21.67 -38.96 19.23
N GLY A 5 -22.41 -38.07 19.88
CA GLY A 5 -22.17 -36.64 19.91
C GLY A 5 -22.55 -36.08 21.27
N TYR A 6 -21.85 -35.05 21.72
CA TYR A 6 -22.20 -34.32 22.95
C TYR A 6 -23.12 -33.15 22.61
N LEU A 7 -24.15 -32.93 23.42
CA LEU A 7 -24.92 -31.70 23.37
C LEU A 7 -24.01 -30.58 23.88
N LYS A 8 -23.69 -29.60 23.03
CA LYS A 8 -23.05 -28.36 23.47
C LYS A 8 -24.02 -27.74 24.47
N SER A 9 -23.67 -27.69 25.76
CA SER A 9 -24.53 -27.03 26.74
C SER A 9 -24.77 -25.61 26.21
N ALA A 10 -26.03 -25.19 26.17
CA ALA A 10 -26.36 -23.81 25.86
C ALA A 10 -25.65 -22.98 26.92
N GLN A 11 -24.57 -22.30 26.52
CA GLN A 11 -23.88 -21.37 27.40
C GLN A 11 -24.92 -20.35 27.86
N PRO A 12 -24.97 -20.01 29.15
CA PRO A 12 -25.94 -19.05 29.64
C PRO A 12 -25.78 -17.75 28.85
N ALA A 13 -26.90 -17.19 28.39
CA ALA A 13 -26.87 -15.93 27.67
C ALA A 13 -26.29 -14.84 28.57
N VAL A 14 -25.45 -13.97 28.01
CA VAL A 14 -24.93 -12.80 28.72
C VAL A 14 -26.10 -11.88 29.05
N GLY A 15 -26.36 -11.69 30.35
CA GLY A 15 -27.38 -10.79 30.87
C GLY A 15 -26.80 -9.45 31.36
N GLY A 16 -27.67 -8.53 31.80
CA GLY A 16 -27.24 -7.27 32.41
C GLY A 16 -26.71 -6.22 31.43
N TRP A 17 -27.25 -6.18 30.21
CA TRP A 17 -26.89 -5.18 29.20
C TRP A 17 -27.31 -3.76 29.64
N ASN A 18 -26.33 -2.87 29.67
CA ASN A 18 -26.48 -1.45 29.92
C ASN A 18 -26.45 -0.70 28.59
N THR A 19 -27.23 0.38 28.51
CA THR A 19 -27.30 1.24 27.33
C THR A 19 -26.53 2.53 27.61
N ALA A 20 -25.55 2.83 26.77
CA ALA A 20 -24.85 4.12 26.71
C ALA A 20 -25.25 4.88 25.43
N SER A 21 -24.73 6.10 25.26
CA SER A 21 -25.07 6.95 24.11
C SER A 21 -24.59 6.40 22.76
N ASP A 22 -23.50 5.63 22.74
CA ASP A 22 -22.78 5.14 21.56
C ASP A 22 -22.66 3.61 21.48
N CYS A 23 -23.06 2.89 22.53
CA CYS A 23 -22.94 1.44 22.61
C CYS A 23 -23.92 0.80 23.59
N GLN A 24 -24.06 -0.52 23.47
CA GLN A 24 -24.57 -1.38 24.54
C GLN A 24 -23.43 -2.23 25.08
N TRP A 25 -23.39 -2.43 26.40
CA TRP A 25 -22.32 -3.20 27.05
C TRP A 25 -22.83 -4.01 28.24
N ALA A 26 -22.17 -5.11 28.56
CA ALA A 26 -22.49 -5.95 29.71
C ALA A 26 -21.22 -6.31 30.50
N PRO A 27 -21.33 -6.55 31.81
CA PRO A 27 -20.26 -7.15 32.60
C PRO A 27 -20.19 -8.66 32.37
N GLN A 28 -19.04 -9.25 32.73
CA GLN A 28 -18.77 -10.70 32.68
C GLN A 28 -19.02 -11.30 31.29
N CYS A 29 -18.60 -10.59 30.24
CA CYS A 29 -18.75 -11.06 28.88
C CYS A 29 -17.54 -10.78 28.00
N ASP A 30 -17.50 -11.49 26.88
CA ASP A 30 -16.49 -11.37 25.83
C ASP A 30 -17.11 -11.70 24.46
N TRP A 31 -16.31 -11.52 23.41
CA TRP A 31 -16.62 -11.86 22.03
C TRP A 31 -15.56 -12.81 21.48
N THR A 32 -15.96 -13.76 20.64
CA THR A 32 -15.02 -14.69 20.01
C THR A 32 -14.38 -14.08 18.76
N GLY A 33 -13.06 -13.91 18.78
CA GLY A 33 -12.26 -13.51 17.61
C GLY A 33 -12.55 -12.09 17.11
N GLY A 34 -12.10 -11.78 15.90
CA GLY A 34 -12.33 -10.48 15.25
C GLY A 34 -11.49 -9.33 15.80
N ASP A 35 -10.46 -9.59 16.61
CA ASP A 35 -9.55 -8.57 17.14
C ASP A 35 -8.77 -7.85 16.03
N ILE A 36 -8.90 -6.52 15.99
CA ILE A 36 -8.24 -5.64 15.03
C ILE A 36 -7.25 -4.67 15.68
N SER A 37 -7.37 -4.44 16.99
CA SER A 37 -6.47 -3.56 17.75
C SER A 37 -6.62 -3.80 19.26
N SER A 38 -5.63 -3.40 20.05
CA SER A 38 -5.72 -3.35 21.50
C SER A 38 -5.18 -2.02 22.03
N VAL A 39 -5.88 -1.44 23.02
CA VAL A 39 -5.55 -0.14 23.59
C VAL A 39 -5.66 -0.22 25.11
N GLN A 40 -4.63 0.20 25.82
CA GLN A 40 -4.67 0.31 27.27
C GLN A 40 -5.56 1.50 27.70
N ALA A 41 -6.65 1.21 28.39
CA ALA A 41 -7.67 2.17 28.79
C ALA A 41 -8.61 1.56 29.84
N PRO A 42 -9.31 2.36 30.66
CA PRO A 42 -10.40 1.85 31.50
C PRO A 42 -11.55 1.32 30.63
N GLY A 43 -12.29 0.33 31.13
CA GLY A 43 -13.39 -0.31 30.40
C GLY A 43 -14.46 0.70 29.92
N SER A 44 -14.74 1.72 30.73
CA SER A 44 -15.68 2.79 30.38
C SER A 44 -15.28 3.62 29.16
N ALA A 45 -14.02 3.57 28.73
CA ALA A 45 -13.54 4.30 27.56
C ALA A 45 -13.54 3.45 26.28
N CYS A 46 -13.80 2.14 26.34
CA CYS A 46 -13.63 1.26 25.19
C CYS A 46 -14.55 1.60 24.01
N SER A 47 -15.77 2.09 24.25
CA SER A 47 -16.69 2.50 23.17
C SER A 47 -16.14 3.67 22.37
N SER A 48 -15.66 4.71 23.05
CA SER A 48 -15.03 5.87 22.40
C SER A 48 -13.74 5.51 21.65
N LYS A 49 -12.95 4.57 22.19
CA LYS A 49 -11.75 4.05 21.50
C LYS A 49 -12.14 3.22 20.27
N CYS A 50 -13.17 2.40 20.38
CA CYS A 50 -13.71 1.63 19.26
C CYS A 50 -14.23 2.57 18.16
N ALA A 51 -14.99 3.62 18.51
CA ALA A 51 -15.48 4.61 17.56
C ALA A 51 -14.36 5.31 16.75
N GLY A 52 -13.16 5.45 17.34
CA GLY A 52 -11.99 6.03 16.67
C GLY A 52 -11.20 5.06 15.78
N ILE A 53 -11.55 3.77 15.77
CA ILE A 53 -10.84 2.74 15.01
C ILE A 53 -11.72 2.28 13.85
N SER A 54 -11.26 2.55 12.63
CA SER A 54 -11.97 2.16 11.41
C SER A 54 -12.26 0.66 11.40
N GLY A 55 -13.53 0.29 11.23
CA GLY A 55 -13.98 -1.10 11.21
C GLY A 55 -14.20 -1.72 12.60
N CYS A 56 -13.98 -0.99 13.69
CA CYS A 56 -14.40 -1.44 15.00
C CYS A 56 -15.91 -1.37 15.13
N THR A 57 -16.50 -2.48 15.55
CA THR A 57 -17.96 -2.66 15.68
C THR A 57 -18.34 -3.06 17.10
N HIS A 58 -17.41 -3.66 17.83
CA HIS A 58 -17.57 -4.11 19.18
C HIS A 58 -16.22 -4.20 19.88
N PHE A 59 -16.23 -4.34 21.19
CA PHE A 59 -15.04 -4.39 22.01
C PHE A 59 -15.22 -5.36 23.17
N ALA A 60 -14.11 -5.89 23.65
CA ALA A 60 -14.00 -6.58 24.93
C ALA A 60 -12.96 -5.87 25.79
N TRP A 61 -13.07 -5.95 27.10
CA TRP A 61 -12.10 -5.36 28.01
C TRP A 61 -11.74 -6.36 29.08
N THR A 62 -10.46 -6.38 29.44
CA THR A 62 -9.94 -7.19 30.53
C THR A 62 -8.96 -6.39 31.38
N ASN A 63 -8.69 -6.87 32.60
CA ASN A 63 -7.65 -6.33 33.49
C ASN A 63 -6.21 -6.58 33.00
N ALA A 64 -6.02 -7.10 31.78
CA ALA A 64 -4.70 -7.28 31.19
C ALA A 64 -3.95 -5.94 31.16
N ASN A 65 -2.68 -5.95 31.60
CA ASN A 65 -1.80 -4.77 31.63
C ASN A 65 -2.38 -3.55 32.37
N GLY A 66 -3.19 -3.78 33.43
CA GLY A 66 -3.84 -2.70 34.17
C GLY A 66 -5.08 -2.12 33.50
N GLY A 67 -5.62 -2.80 32.48
CA GLY A 67 -6.85 -2.45 31.78
C GLY A 67 -6.63 -2.29 30.28
N THR A 68 -7.10 -3.25 29.49
CA THR A 68 -6.94 -3.26 28.03
C THR A 68 -8.29 -3.44 27.33
N CYS A 69 -8.60 -2.54 26.40
CA CYS A 69 -9.70 -2.68 25.45
C CYS A 69 -9.21 -3.40 24.19
N TRP A 70 -9.84 -4.52 23.87
CA TRP A 70 -9.66 -5.33 22.68
C TRP A 70 -10.73 -4.94 21.66
N MET A 71 -10.31 -4.27 20.58
CA MET A 71 -11.19 -3.73 19.55
C MET A 71 -11.43 -4.78 18.51
N LYS A 72 -12.70 -4.95 18.14
CA LYS A 72 -13.12 -6.07 17.30
C LYS A 72 -14.00 -5.63 16.13
N THR A 73 -13.96 -6.41 15.06
CA THR A 73 -14.72 -6.21 13.83
C THR A 73 -15.67 -7.36 13.55
N GLY A 74 -16.73 -7.12 12.78
CA GLY A 74 -17.76 -8.10 12.44
C GLY A 74 -19.18 -7.61 12.75
N SER A 75 -20.17 -8.45 12.47
CA SER A 75 -21.57 -8.17 12.83
C SER A 75 -21.94 -8.94 14.09
N VAL A 76 -22.23 -8.24 15.17
CA VAL A 76 -22.62 -8.83 16.46
C VAL A 76 -23.87 -8.16 17.01
N ASN A 77 -24.61 -8.89 17.85
CA ASN A 77 -25.66 -8.39 18.72
C ASN A 77 -25.52 -9.03 20.11
N ALA A 78 -26.35 -8.62 21.08
CA ALA A 78 -26.32 -9.15 22.44
C ALA A 78 -26.34 -10.69 22.54
N GLY A 79 -27.00 -11.38 21.61
CA GLY A 79 -27.08 -12.84 21.58
C GLY A 79 -25.80 -13.53 21.08
N ASN A 80 -24.85 -12.79 20.50
CA ASN A 80 -23.56 -13.33 20.08
C ASN A 80 -22.49 -13.27 21.18
N ALA A 81 -22.76 -12.59 22.30
CA ALA A 81 -21.79 -12.45 23.39
C ALA A 81 -21.67 -13.75 24.19
N ILE A 82 -20.46 -14.05 24.67
CA ILE A 82 -20.19 -15.23 25.49
C ILE A 82 -19.88 -14.82 26.94
N PRO A 83 -20.26 -15.63 27.95
CA PRO A 83 -19.86 -15.39 29.33
C PRO A 83 -18.34 -15.43 29.49
N SER A 84 -17.81 -14.51 30.29
CA SER A 84 -16.39 -14.46 30.67
C SER A 84 -16.24 -14.58 32.17
N SER A 85 -15.36 -15.51 32.61
CA SER A 85 -14.98 -15.66 34.01
C SER A 85 -13.83 -14.75 34.43
N ALA A 86 -13.28 -13.94 33.50
CA ALA A 86 -12.22 -13.01 33.81
C ALA A 86 -12.73 -11.87 34.72
N GLU A 87 -12.01 -11.63 35.81
CA GLU A 87 -12.37 -10.61 36.80
C GLU A 87 -12.44 -9.23 36.15
N GLY A 88 -13.58 -8.55 36.31
CA GLY A 88 -13.84 -7.23 35.75
C GLY A 88 -14.09 -7.19 34.23
N ALA A 89 -14.14 -8.34 33.54
CA ALA A 89 -14.36 -8.36 32.10
C ALA A 89 -15.67 -7.66 31.71
N ILE A 90 -15.61 -6.85 30.66
CA ILE A 90 -16.80 -6.25 30.03
C ILE A 90 -16.71 -6.44 28.53
N CYS A 91 -17.85 -6.48 27.87
CA CYS A 91 -17.92 -6.45 26.42
C CYS A 91 -19.05 -5.53 25.98
N GLY A 92 -18.89 -4.91 24.81
CA GLY A 92 -19.92 -4.04 24.26
C GLY A 92 -19.88 -4.00 22.75
N TYR A 93 -20.99 -3.59 22.15
CA TYR A 93 -21.14 -3.40 20.71
C TYR A 93 -21.75 -2.02 20.43
N MET A 94 -21.32 -1.41 19.33
CA MET A 94 -21.73 -0.05 18.98
C MET A 94 -23.19 -0.07 18.49
N THR A 95 -24.02 0.82 19.03
CA THR A 95 -25.40 0.98 18.55
C THR A 95 -25.42 1.93 17.37
N SER A 96 -26.22 1.64 16.34
CA SER A 96 -26.27 2.30 15.02
C SER A 96 -26.70 3.79 15.02
N SER A 97 -26.58 4.50 16.13
CA SER A 97 -26.69 5.96 16.24
C SER A 97 -25.42 6.72 15.83
N ASN A 98 -24.38 6.03 15.34
CA ASN A 98 -23.37 6.66 14.50
C ASN A 98 -23.62 6.25 13.04
N PRO A 99 -24.40 7.02 12.25
CA PRO A 99 -24.63 6.71 10.86
C PRO A 99 -23.29 6.91 10.16
N ASN A 100 -22.60 5.80 9.89
CA ASN A 100 -21.26 5.79 9.34
C ASN A 100 -20.22 6.32 10.35
N PRO A 101 -19.00 5.72 10.46
CA PRO A 101 -17.86 6.59 10.69
C PRO A 101 -17.98 7.68 9.62
N PRO A 102 -17.74 8.98 9.89
CA PRO A 102 -17.44 9.83 8.76
C PRO A 102 -16.37 9.07 7.97
N THR A 103 -16.70 8.64 6.74
CA THR A 103 -15.72 8.47 5.67
C THR A 103 -14.74 9.58 5.95
N PRO A 104 -13.44 9.33 6.23
CA PRO A 104 -12.60 10.37 6.80
C PRO A 104 -12.82 11.59 5.94
N THR A 105 -13.63 12.53 6.42
CA THR A 105 -13.78 13.80 5.77
C THR A 105 -12.35 14.26 5.93
N PRO A 106 -11.60 14.47 4.84
CA PRO A 106 -10.23 14.90 4.99
C PRO A 106 -10.30 16.06 5.98
N GLY A 107 -9.80 15.84 7.21
CA GLY A 107 -9.59 16.95 8.11
C GLY A 107 -8.83 17.96 7.27
N PRO A 108 -9.17 19.26 7.31
CA PRO A 108 -8.58 20.24 6.43
C PRO A 108 -7.10 19.93 6.33
N ALA A 109 -6.64 19.66 5.09
CA ALA A 109 -5.31 19.13 4.82
C ALA A 109 -4.33 19.89 5.73
N PRO A 110 -3.52 19.21 6.54
CA PRO A 110 -2.60 19.91 7.42
C PRO A 110 -1.74 20.83 6.55
N PRO A 111 -1.66 22.13 6.88
CA PRO A 111 -1.18 23.14 5.94
C PRO A 111 0.19 22.76 5.37
N GLY A 112 0.26 22.68 4.04
CA GLY A 112 1.47 22.33 3.32
C GLY A 112 1.30 21.16 2.34
N LEU A 113 2.41 20.78 1.71
CA LEU A 113 2.46 19.60 0.86
C LEU A 113 2.52 18.33 1.72
N ASN A 114 1.65 17.37 1.46
CA ASN A 114 1.60 16.11 2.19
C ASN A 114 1.49 14.91 1.26
N LEU A 115 2.10 13.80 1.65
CA LEU A 115 1.88 12.48 1.07
C LEU A 115 1.22 11.59 2.13
N VAL A 116 0.02 11.10 1.86
CA VAL A 116 -0.67 10.14 2.72
C VAL A 116 -0.65 8.79 2.03
N VAL A 117 -0.06 7.80 2.69
CA VAL A 117 -0.01 6.41 2.20
C VAL A 117 -1.06 5.60 2.93
N VAL A 118 -1.96 4.95 2.21
CA VAL A 118 -3.08 4.18 2.78
C VAL A 118 -2.98 2.72 2.34
N ASN A 119 -3.08 1.81 3.30
CA ASN A 119 -3.24 0.38 3.03
C ASN A 119 -4.73 0.01 3.15
N LYS A 120 -5.39 -0.30 2.03
CA LYS A 120 -6.73 -0.91 2.02
C LYS A 120 -6.69 -2.41 1.72
N CYS A 121 -5.50 -2.98 1.55
CA CYS A 121 -5.33 -4.41 1.36
C CYS A 121 -5.72 -5.16 2.65
N SER A 122 -6.11 -6.42 2.50
CA SER A 122 -6.44 -7.30 3.64
C SER A 122 -5.21 -7.77 4.42
N SER A 123 -4.01 -7.53 3.90
CA SER A 123 -2.74 -7.90 4.50
C SER A 123 -1.87 -6.67 4.78
N THR A 124 -0.94 -6.81 5.74
CA THR A 124 0.10 -5.82 5.97
C THR A 124 0.93 -5.61 4.70
N ILE A 125 1.24 -4.35 4.40
CA ILE A 125 2.22 -3.97 3.40
C ILE A 125 3.35 -3.21 4.08
N TRP A 126 4.51 -3.18 3.45
CA TRP A 126 5.64 -2.38 3.92
C TRP A 126 5.99 -1.35 2.85
N PRO A 127 5.46 -0.13 2.89
CA PRO A 127 5.81 0.85 1.90
C PRO A 127 7.32 1.15 1.92
N GLY A 128 7.88 1.31 0.73
CA GLY A 128 9.22 1.83 0.50
C GLY A 128 9.10 3.16 -0.23
N VAL A 129 9.93 4.13 0.14
CA VAL A 129 9.93 5.46 -0.43
C VAL A 129 11.35 5.98 -0.61
N THR A 130 11.61 6.54 -1.79
CA THR A 130 12.86 7.25 -2.11
C THR A 130 12.52 8.62 -2.60
N ALA A 131 13.38 9.61 -2.37
CA ALA A 131 13.36 10.90 -3.05
C ALA A 131 14.70 11.62 -2.84
N VAL A 132 14.96 12.62 -3.68
CA VAL A 132 16.10 13.53 -3.55
C VAL A 132 15.62 14.89 -3.08
N ASP A 133 16.28 15.45 -2.07
CA ASP A 133 16.12 16.85 -1.71
C ASP A 133 16.81 17.74 -2.75
N GLY A 134 16.02 18.46 -3.53
CA GLY A 134 16.50 19.34 -4.60
C GLY A 134 17.33 20.52 -4.10
N ASN A 135 17.34 20.82 -2.79
CA ASN A 135 18.15 21.92 -2.25
C ASN A 135 19.61 21.53 -1.99
N ASN A 136 19.89 20.25 -1.71
CA ASN A 136 21.23 19.79 -1.31
C ASN A 136 21.67 18.46 -1.98
N GLY A 137 20.81 17.86 -2.81
CA GLY A 137 21.07 16.60 -3.51
C GLY A 137 21.11 15.36 -2.61
N GLN A 138 20.76 15.47 -1.32
CA GLN A 138 20.78 14.35 -0.38
C GLN A 138 19.48 13.54 -0.41
N PRO A 139 19.48 12.29 0.08
CA PRO A 139 18.24 11.55 0.28
C PRO A 139 17.27 12.33 1.16
N TYR A 140 16.02 12.49 0.71
CA TYR A 140 14.98 13.16 1.48
C TYR A 140 14.51 12.31 2.68
N PHE A 141 14.56 11.00 2.53
CA PHE A 141 14.16 10.02 3.53
C PHE A 141 15.40 9.36 4.16
N GLY A 142 15.33 9.10 5.46
CA GLY A 142 16.43 8.54 6.24
C GLY A 142 16.32 7.03 6.48
N ASN A 143 17.20 6.51 7.33
CA ASN A 143 17.20 5.12 7.81
C ASN A 143 16.07 4.83 8.80
N ALA A 144 16.02 3.62 9.36
CA ALA A 144 14.98 3.18 10.29
C ALA A 144 14.83 4.08 11.53
N GLN A 145 15.90 4.76 11.97
CA GLN A 145 15.91 5.64 13.13
C GLN A 145 15.50 7.08 12.81
N SER A 146 15.33 7.42 11.53
CA SER A 146 14.89 8.74 11.09
C SER A 146 13.44 9.00 11.49
N SER A 147 13.12 10.26 11.80
CA SER A 147 11.73 10.73 11.95
C SER A 147 10.93 10.58 10.64
N ASN A 148 11.61 10.52 9.51
CA ASN A 148 11.06 10.25 8.19
C ASN A 148 11.84 9.10 7.51
N PRO A 149 11.58 7.84 7.87
CA PRO A 149 12.29 6.68 7.35
C PRO A 149 11.84 6.37 5.91
N ALA A 150 12.77 5.89 5.09
CA ALA A 150 12.52 5.48 3.70
C ALA A 150 11.72 4.17 3.57
N GLY A 151 11.36 3.53 4.68
CA GLY A 151 10.54 2.32 4.67
C GLY A 151 9.85 2.12 6.01
N PHE A 152 8.64 1.56 5.98
CA PHE A 152 7.83 1.36 7.18
C PHE A 152 6.80 0.27 7.00
N GLU A 153 6.27 -0.23 8.11
CA GLU A 153 5.14 -1.15 8.15
C GLU A 153 3.81 -0.38 8.11
N LEU A 154 2.83 -0.92 7.39
CA LEU A 154 1.49 -0.37 7.32
C LEU A 154 0.46 -1.51 7.32
N GLY A 155 -0.20 -1.71 8.47
CA GLY A 155 -1.23 -2.74 8.64
C GLY A 155 -2.51 -2.48 7.82
N PRO A 156 -3.41 -3.48 7.67
CA PRO A 156 -4.68 -3.32 6.97
C PRO A 156 -5.51 -2.14 7.50
N GLY A 157 -6.04 -1.32 6.60
CA GLY A 157 -6.82 -0.13 6.93
C GLY A 157 -6.03 1.06 7.46
N ALA A 158 -4.74 0.89 7.75
CA ALA A 158 -3.90 1.95 8.32
C ALA A 158 -3.46 2.96 7.26
N SER A 159 -3.13 4.16 7.73
CA SER A 159 -2.54 5.21 6.90
C SER A 159 -1.36 5.86 7.59
N ARG A 160 -0.38 6.33 6.80
CA ARG A 160 0.74 7.14 7.27
C ARG A 160 0.83 8.43 6.48
N GLN A 161 0.86 9.55 7.19
CA GLN A 161 1.14 10.85 6.59
C GLN A 161 2.64 11.17 6.66
N ILE A 162 3.15 11.71 5.56
CA ILE A 162 4.51 12.19 5.37
C ILE A 162 4.42 13.64 4.94
N LYS A 163 5.12 14.52 5.65
CA LYS A 163 5.22 15.93 5.26
C LYS A 163 6.21 16.08 4.10
N LEU A 164 5.73 16.60 2.98
CA LEU A 164 6.56 17.00 1.86
C LEU A 164 6.93 18.49 1.96
N ARG A 165 7.88 18.91 1.14
CA ARG A 165 8.20 20.32 0.91
C ARG A 165 8.47 20.54 -0.57
N ASN A 166 8.54 21.81 -0.96
CA ASN A 166 9.03 22.21 -2.28
C ASN A 166 10.47 21.71 -2.49
N ASN A 167 10.88 21.59 -3.76
CA ASN A 167 12.18 21.03 -4.16
C ASN A 167 12.37 19.58 -3.69
N VAL A 168 11.40 18.71 -3.98
CA VAL A 168 11.53 17.25 -3.84
C VAL A 168 11.55 16.65 -5.23
N ALA A 169 12.59 15.92 -5.59
CA ALA A 169 12.75 15.34 -6.91
C ALA A 169 12.76 13.82 -6.88
N ALA A 170 12.25 13.21 -7.95
CA ALA A 170 12.29 11.77 -8.18
C ALA A 170 11.76 10.96 -6.97
N LEU A 171 10.67 11.43 -6.34
CA LEU A 171 10.03 10.65 -5.30
C LEU A 171 9.41 9.42 -5.95
N ARG A 172 9.68 8.25 -5.39
CA ARG A 172 9.05 6.98 -5.76
C ARG A 172 8.51 6.32 -4.52
N LEU A 173 7.27 5.86 -4.59
CA LEU A 173 6.59 5.12 -3.53
C LEU A 173 6.08 3.80 -4.10
N TRP A 174 6.34 2.70 -3.41
CA TRP A 174 5.81 1.38 -3.73
C TRP A 174 5.44 0.62 -2.45
N ALA A 175 4.65 -0.44 -2.60
CA ALA A 175 4.32 -1.35 -1.51
C ALA A 175 5.11 -2.65 -1.63
N ARG A 176 5.73 -3.08 -0.53
CA ARG A 176 6.38 -4.39 -0.39
C ARG A 176 5.44 -5.38 0.28
N THR A 177 5.47 -6.64 -0.15
CA THR A 177 4.63 -7.72 0.38
C THR A 177 5.45 -8.99 0.64
N GLY A 178 4.90 -9.90 1.46
CA GLY A 178 5.61 -11.13 1.86
C GLY A 178 6.87 -10.83 2.67
N CYS A 179 6.87 -9.75 3.45
CA CYS A 179 8.06 -9.33 4.19
C CYS A 179 8.23 -10.10 5.50
N ARG A 180 9.48 -10.49 5.80
CA ARG A 180 9.85 -11.21 7.02
C ARG A 180 11.32 -10.99 7.37
N TRP A 181 11.65 -11.24 8.63
CA TRP A 181 13.04 -11.40 9.04
C TRP A 181 13.55 -12.79 8.67
N ASN A 182 14.66 -12.84 7.95
CA ASN A 182 15.36 -14.05 7.59
C ASN A 182 16.85 -13.89 7.94
N SER A 183 17.33 -14.66 8.92
CA SER A 183 18.74 -14.68 9.31
C SER A 183 19.32 -13.27 9.59
N GLY A 184 18.55 -12.44 10.31
CA GLY A 184 18.93 -11.07 10.67
C GLY A 184 18.78 -10.03 9.54
N LYS A 185 18.21 -10.40 8.39
CA LYS A 185 17.89 -9.47 7.29
C LYS A 185 16.38 -9.39 7.10
N PHE A 186 15.85 -8.19 6.95
CA PHE A 186 14.47 -7.96 6.54
C PHE A 186 14.38 -8.12 5.02
N VAL A 187 13.58 -9.09 4.57
CA VAL A 187 13.43 -9.46 3.16
C VAL A 187 11.96 -9.55 2.78
N CYS A 188 11.62 -9.09 1.58
CA CYS A 188 10.29 -9.15 0.99
C CYS A 188 10.28 -10.01 -0.28
N ASP A 189 9.16 -10.68 -0.57
CA ASP A 189 9.01 -11.43 -1.82
C ASP A 189 8.86 -10.50 -3.02
N VAL A 190 8.26 -9.34 -2.79
CA VAL A 190 7.97 -8.33 -3.80
C VAL A 190 8.41 -6.96 -3.30
N GLY A 191 9.06 -6.19 -4.18
CA GLY A 191 9.49 -4.81 -3.92
C GLY A 191 10.62 -4.65 -2.91
N ASP A 192 11.35 -5.73 -2.58
CA ASP A 192 12.44 -5.67 -1.59
C ASP A 192 13.43 -4.55 -1.92
N CYS A 193 14.01 -3.94 -0.88
CA CYS A 193 14.91 -2.79 -1.02
C CYS A 193 16.14 -2.92 -0.11
N GLY A 194 16.35 -4.13 0.44
CA GLY A 194 17.45 -4.43 1.32
C GLY A 194 18.77 -4.26 0.60
N ASN A 195 19.70 -3.54 1.21
CA ASN A 195 21.03 -3.35 0.66
C ASN A 195 22.06 -3.15 1.80
N PRO A 196 23.36 -3.28 1.53
CA PRO A 196 24.37 -3.11 2.57
C PRO A 196 24.32 -1.76 3.30
N ASN A 197 23.89 -0.67 2.66
CA ASN A 197 23.86 0.67 3.28
C ASN A 197 22.73 0.84 4.31
N ASN A 198 21.68 0.01 4.23
CA ASN A 198 20.61 -0.01 5.23
C ASN A 198 20.69 -1.25 6.13
N ASN A 199 21.77 -2.03 6.06
CA ASN A 199 21.93 -3.26 6.83
C ASN A 199 20.74 -4.23 6.70
N PHE A 200 19.98 -4.16 5.60
CA PHE A 200 18.75 -4.93 5.40
C PHE A 200 17.75 -4.73 6.56
N ASP A 201 17.66 -3.51 7.12
CA ASP A 201 16.80 -3.17 8.27
C ASP A 201 15.34 -2.89 7.91
N GLY A 202 15.01 -2.93 6.61
CA GLY A 202 13.68 -2.64 6.08
C GLY A 202 13.39 -1.17 5.80
N SER A 203 14.32 -0.25 6.06
CA SER A 203 14.12 1.19 5.90
C SER A 203 14.32 1.73 4.48
N CYS A 204 14.58 0.89 3.48
CA CYS A 204 14.86 1.26 2.08
C CYS A 204 15.83 2.43 1.87
N TYR A 205 16.58 2.83 2.90
CA TYR A 205 17.50 3.96 2.82
C TYR A 205 18.57 3.69 1.77
N ARG A 206 18.69 4.61 0.80
CA ARG A 206 19.55 4.47 -0.40
C ARG A 206 19.36 3.14 -1.13
N GLY A 207 18.19 2.52 -0.99
CA GLY A 207 17.73 1.37 -1.76
C GLY A 207 16.66 1.79 -2.76
N GLY A 208 16.43 0.97 -3.77
CA GLY A 208 15.28 1.08 -4.67
C GLY A 208 14.50 -0.22 -4.66
N GLY A 209 13.21 -0.16 -5.01
CA GLY A 209 12.39 -1.36 -5.15
C GLY A 209 12.98 -2.32 -6.18
N LEU A 210 13.29 -3.53 -5.74
CA LEU A 210 13.76 -4.63 -6.58
C LEU A 210 12.56 -5.33 -7.22
N GLY A 211 12.75 -5.84 -8.44
CA GLY A 211 11.71 -6.52 -9.21
C GLY A 211 10.55 -5.60 -9.62
N ALA A 212 9.35 -6.18 -9.64
CA ALA A 212 8.11 -5.53 -10.05
C ALA A 212 7.55 -4.61 -8.98
N ASN A 213 7.10 -3.42 -9.37
CA ASN A 213 6.47 -2.46 -8.46
C ASN A 213 5.40 -1.64 -9.18
N SER A 214 4.17 -1.65 -8.64
CA SER A 214 3.23 -0.57 -8.90
C SER A 214 3.69 0.67 -8.13
N LEU A 215 3.98 1.74 -8.85
CA LEU A 215 4.65 2.94 -8.35
C LEU A 215 3.71 4.15 -8.35
N PHE A 216 3.88 5.00 -7.35
CA PHE A 216 3.54 6.42 -7.44
C PHE A 216 4.85 7.21 -7.54
N GLU A 217 4.95 8.07 -8.54
CA GLU A 217 6.12 8.94 -8.75
C GLU A 217 5.70 10.41 -8.66
N ILE A 218 6.54 11.26 -8.06
CA ILE A 218 6.29 12.71 -8.01
C ILE A 218 7.59 13.52 -7.94
N THR A 219 7.62 14.64 -8.66
CA THR A 219 8.62 15.70 -8.53
C THR A 219 7.90 17.02 -8.26
N ILE A 220 8.38 17.79 -7.28
CA ILE A 220 7.84 19.09 -6.85
C ILE A 220 8.95 20.14 -6.94
N ASN A 221 8.75 21.18 -7.72
CA ASN A 221 9.73 22.27 -7.85
C ASN A 221 9.65 23.30 -6.69
N ALA A 222 10.45 24.36 -6.79
CA ALA A 222 10.55 25.40 -5.78
C ALA A 222 9.24 26.20 -5.58
N ALA A 223 8.41 26.28 -6.61
CA ALA A 223 7.14 27.01 -6.62
C ALA A 223 5.95 26.17 -6.14
N GLY A 224 6.15 24.87 -5.89
CA GLY A 224 5.05 23.96 -5.56
C GLY A 224 4.27 23.47 -6.79
N HIS A 225 4.85 23.60 -7.99
CA HIS A 225 4.38 22.86 -9.17
C HIS A 225 4.88 21.42 -9.07
N SER A 226 3.97 20.47 -9.24
CA SER A 226 4.26 19.05 -9.20
C SER A 226 4.00 18.37 -10.54
N TRP A 227 4.86 17.42 -10.88
CA TRP A 227 4.62 16.40 -11.92
C TRP A 227 4.55 15.06 -11.22
N TYR A 228 3.47 14.31 -11.43
CA TYR A 228 3.27 13.02 -10.79
C TYR A 228 2.55 12.04 -11.70
N ASP A 229 2.68 10.77 -11.37
CA ASP A 229 2.09 9.70 -12.15
C ASP A 229 1.94 8.42 -11.31
N LEU A 230 1.13 7.51 -11.84
CA LEU A 230 1.23 6.10 -11.49
C LEU A 230 2.07 5.42 -12.57
N SER A 231 2.90 4.46 -12.17
CA SER A 231 3.83 3.81 -13.08
C SER A 231 3.87 2.31 -12.82
N ILE A 232 3.77 1.55 -13.90
CA ILE A 232 3.97 0.09 -13.95
C ILE A 232 5.10 -0.28 -14.91
N VAL A 233 5.99 0.68 -15.19
CA VAL A 233 7.20 0.51 -16.01
C VAL A 233 8.11 -0.59 -15.44
N ASP A 234 8.17 -0.67 -14.12
CA ASP A 234 8.91 -1.71 -13.41
C ASP A 234 8.16 -3.05 -13.35
N GLY A 235 6.90 -3.11 -13.79
CA GLY A 235 5.98 -4.20 -13.51
C GLY A 235 4.86 -3.74 -12.59
N TYR A 236 4.02 -4.67 -12.14
CA TYR A 236 2.93 -4.35 -11.22
C TYR A 236 2.71 -5.42 -10.16
N THR A 237 2.15 -4.97 -9.04
CA THR A 237 1.97 -5.79 -7.84
C THR A 237 0.56 -5.61 -7.29
N LEU A 238 0.31 -4.52 -6.57
CA LEU A 238 -0.96 -4.20 -5.96
C LEU A 238 -1.70 -3.11 -6.78
N PRO A 239 -3.05 -3.11 -6.77
CA PRO A 239 -3.80 -1.93 -7.19
C PRO A 239 -3.33 -0.69 -6.45
N ILE A 240 -3.17 0.41 -7.20
CA ILE A 240 -2.71 1.69 -6.69
C ILE A 240 -3.57 2.82 -7.27
N SER A 241 -3.89 3.82 -6.44
CA SER A 241 -4.63 5.00 -6.86
C SER A 241 -4.13 6.24 -6.15
N LEU A 242 -4.31 7.39 -6.80
CA LEU A 242 -4.06 8.70 -6.21
C LEU A 242 -5.38 9.46 -6.01
N THR A 243 -5.48 10.21 -4.91
CA THR A 243 -6.50 11.25 -4.74
C THR A 243 -5.88 12.51 -4.15
N LEU A 244 -6.21 13.66 -4.74
CA LEU A 244 -5.78 14.97 -4.26
C LEU A 244 -6.80 15.60 -3.32
N SER A 245 -6.32 16.29 -2.29
CA SER A 245 -7.12 17.14 -1.40
C SER A 245 -6.33 18.38 -0.95
N GLY A 246 -6.98 19.28 -0.20
CA GLY A 246 -6.44 20.60 0.14
C GLY A 246 -6.87 21.63 -0.89
N SER A 247 -5.91 22.41 -1.41
CA SER A 247 -6.16 23.48 -2.39
C SER A 247 -5.35 23.29 -3.70
N PRO A 248 -5.51 22.15 -4.41
CA PRO A 248 -4.86 21.96 -5.71
C PRO A 248 -5.37 22.99 -6.73
N LYS A 249 -4.43 23.58 -7.47
CA LYS A 249 -4.68 24.55 -8.53
C LYS A 249 -4.40 23.89 -9.88
N GLN A 250 -5.41 23.95 -10.73
CA GLN A 250 -5.35 23.43 -12.10
C GLN A 250 -4.24 24.14 -12.89
N VAL A 251 -3.43 23.36 -13.59
CA VAL A 251 -2.44 23.82 -14.57
C VAL A 251 -3.14 24.09 -15.92
N PRO A 252 -3.08 25.32 -16.46
CA PRO A 252 -3.67 25.64 -17.77
C PRO A 252 -3.04 24.81 -18.90
N GLY A 253 -3.87 24.31 -19.82
CA GLY A 253 -3.41 23.54 -20.98
C GLY A 253 -3.17 22.04 -20.74
N ALA A 254 -3.14 21.57 -19.49
CA ALA A 254 -2.93 20.16 -19.15
C ALA A 254 -4.19 19.28 -19.29
N GLY A 255 -5.37 19.85 -19.49
CA GLY A 255 -6.62 19.10 -19.71
C GLY A 255 -6.93 18.10 -18.59
N ALA A 256 -7.18 16.83 -18.94
CA ALA A 256 -7.46 15.76 -17.97
C ALA A 256 -6.27 15.41 -17.07
N PHE A 257 -5.07 15.86 -17.42
CA PHE A 257 -3.84 15.68 -16.64
C PHE A 257 -3.62 16.80 -15.62
N SER A 258 -4.49 17.82 -15.62
CA SER A 258 -4.48 18.91 -14.66
C SER A 258 -5.09 18.46 -13.32
N CYS A 259 -4.27 18.34 -12.28
CA CYS A 259 -4.60 17.86 -10.93
C CYS A 259 -5.49 16.61 -10.95
N GLY A 260 -5.20 15.66 -11.84
CA GLY A 260 -5.96 14.43 -12.00
C GLY A 260 -5.73 13.42 -10.88
N ASN A 261 -6.60 12.41 -10.84
CA ASN A 261 -6.62 11.37 -9.80
C ASN A 261 -6.48 9.99 -10.47
N PRO A 262 -5.27 9.63 -10.96
CA PRO A 262 -5.08 8.38 -11.67
C PRO A 262 -5.35 7.14 -10.82
N VAL A 263 -5.80 6.08 -11.49
CA VAL A 263 -6.06 4.76 -10.90
C VAL A 263 -5.48 3.66 -11.78
N CYS A 264 -4.78 2.71 -11.15
CA CYS A 264 -4.30 1.48 -11.79
C CYS A 264 -4.75 0.27 -10.96
N ARG A 265 -5.58 -0.59 -11.56
CA ARG A 265 -6.10 -1.83 -10.93
C ARG A 265 -5.66 -3.03 -11.75
N PRO A 266 -4.39 -3.42 -11.67
CA PRO A 266 -3.85 -4.43 -12.54
C PRO A 266 -4.35 -5.83 -12.15
N ASN A 267 -4.40 -6.73 -13.13
CA ASN A 267 -4.88 -8.11 -12.97
C ASN A 267 -3.85 -9.10 -13.53
N PHE A 268 -3.42 -10.05 -12.71
CA PHE A 268 -2.43 -11.06 -13.10
C PHE A 268 -2.89 -12.02 -14.21
N ASN A 269 -4.19 -12.11 -14.51
CA ASN A 269 -4.66 -12.92 -15.64
C ASN A 269 -4.16 -12.37 -16.99
N SER A 270 -3.95 -11.05 -17.07
CA SER A 270 -3.41 -10.37 -18.25
C SER A 270 -1.89 -10.28 -18.23
N CYS A 271 -1.22 -10.81 -17.20
CA CYS A 271 0.22 -10.91 -17.15
C CYS A 271 0.71 -12.01 -18.11
N PRO A 272 1.64 -11.71 -19.05
CA PRO A 272 2.30 -12.72 -19.84
C PRO A 272 2.93 -13.80 -18.94
N PRO A 273 2.77 -15.10 -19.26
CA PRO A 273 3.23 -16.20 -18.39
C PRO A 273 4.69 -16.10 -17.96
N GLU A 274 5.57 -15.70 -18.87
CA GLU A 274 7.01 -15.51 -18.67
C GLU A 274 7.38 -14.33 -17.78
N LEU A 275 6.42 -13.45 -17.48
CA LEU A 275 6.60 -12.30 -16.60
C LEU A 275 5.99 -12.51 -15.21
N LYS A 276 5.30 -13.64 -14.98
CA LYS A 276 4.68 -13.95 -13.69
C LYS A 276 5.74 -14.35 -12.68
N LYS A 277 5.74 -13.65 -11.54
CA LYS A 277 6.48 -14.07 -10.35
C LYS A 277 5.57 -14.86 -9.44
N TYR A 278 6.04 -16.00 -8.96
CA TYR A 278 5.28 -16.90 -8.09
C TYR A 278 5.79 -16.86 -6.65
N GLY A 279 4.84 -16.92 -5.70
CA GLY A 279 5.12 -17.13 -4.29
C GLY A 279 5.42 -18.60 -3.99
N ALA A 280 5.83 -18.87 -2.74
CA ALA A 280 6.13 -20.23 -2.28
C ALA A 280 4.91 -21.17 -2.31
N ASP A 281 3.70 -20.61 -2.26
CA ASP A 281 2.42 -21.32 -2.37
C ASP A 281 1.97 -21.53 -3.82
N GLY A 282 2.76 -21.10 -4.81
CA GLY A 282 2.44 -21.18 -6.23
C GLY A 282 1.46 -20.10 -6.72
N SER A 283 1.06 -19.15 -5.87
CA SER A 283 0.24 -18.00 -6.29
C SER A 283 1.07 -17.01 -7.11
N VAL A 284 0.43 -16.29 -8.04
CA VAL A 284 1.09 -15.18 -8.75
C VAL A 284 1.08 -13.96 -7.83
N ILE A 285 2.26 -13.48 -7.47
CA ILE A 285 2.46 -12.40 -6.50
C ILE A 285 2.90 -11.08 -7.14
N ALA A 286 3.37 -11.13 -8.39
CA ALA A 286 3.68 -9.95 -9.18
C ALA A 286 3.72 -10.27 -10.68
N CYS A 287 3.58 -9.23 -11.51
CA CYS A 287 3.92 -9.27 -12.92
C CYS A 287 5.12 -8.36 -13.17
N GLN A 288 6.26 -8.93 -13.54
CA GLN A 288 7.46 -8.17 -13.85
C GLN A 288 7.29 -7.43 -15.17
N SER A 289 7.91 -6.26 -15.32
CA SER A 289 8.18 -5.80 -16.68
C SER A 289 9.27 -6.66 -17.30
N ILE A 290 9.32 -6.70 -18.62
CA ILE A 290 10.35 -7.46 -19.33
C ILE A 290 11.76 -7.00 -18.95
N SER A 291 11.94 -5.71 -18.66
CA SER A 291 13.22 -5.15 -18.19
C SER A 291 13.65 -5.73 -16.83
N LYS A 292 12.69 -6.02 -15.92
CA LYS A 292 13.00 -6.64 -14.62
C LYS A 292 13.18 -8.16 -14.74
N ALA A 293 12.33 -8.84 -15.50
CA ALA A 293 12.38 -10.29 -15.66
C ALA A 293 13.76 -10.79 -16.13
N ILE A 294 14.40 -10.05 -17.03
CA ILE A 294 15.70 -10.40 -17.61
C ILE A 294 16.88 -10.20 -16.65
N ASN A 295 16.73 -9.27 -15.70
CA ASN A 295 17.73 -9.12 -14.64
C ASN A 295 17.65 -10.28 -13.65
N ASP A 296 16.44 -10.81 -13.43
CA ASP A 296 16.18 -11.90 -12.50
C ASP A 296 16.39 -13.28 -13.14
N ASP A 297 16.31 -13.41 -14.47
CA ASP A 297 16.51 -14.64 -15.22
C ASP A 297 17.71 -14.54 -16.19
N ALA A 298 18.81 -15.21 -15.81
CA ALA A 298 20.04 -15.26 -16.61
C ALA A 298 19.90 -16.06 -17.92
N THR A 299 18.80 -16.79 -18.11
CA THR A 299 18.53 -17.58 -19.33
C THR A 299 17.86 -16.77 -20.43
N LEU A 300 17.27 -15.62 -20.10
CA LEU A 300 16.70 -14.70 -21.08
C LEU A 300 17.80 -13.89 -21.78
N ASP A 301 17.73 -13.79 -23.11
CA ASP A 301 18.67 -12.99 -23.89
C ASP A 301 18.58 -11.51 -23.47
N ARG A 302 19.68 -10.98 -22.92
CA ARG A 302 19.73 -9.60 -22.40
C ARG A 302 19.94 -8.55 -23.48
N THR A 303 20.33 -8.96 -24.69
CA THR A 303 20.81 -8.05 -25.74
C THR A 303 19.67 -7.38 -26.54
N GLY A 304 18.50 -8.01 -26.62
CA GLY A 304 17.33 -7.50 -27.36
C GLY A 304 16.28 -6.73 -26.56
N TYR A 305 16.45 -6.59 -25.23
CA TYR A 305 15.33 -6.25 -24.35
C TYR A 305 15.59 -5.11 -23.35
N CYS A 306 16.86 -4.85 -22.99
CA CYS A 306 17.20 -3.87 -21.96
C CYS A 306 17.64 -2.55 -22.58
N CYS A 307 16.75 -1.56 -22.46
CA CYS A 307 16.92 -0.20 -22.94
C CYS A 307 17.17 0.77 -21.78
N SER A 308 18.13 0.42 -20.92
CA SER A 308 18.51 1.26 -19.78
C SER A 308 19.88 1.88 -20.03
N PRO A 309 20.05 3.20 -19.83
CA PRO A 309 21.37 3.84 -19.79
C PRO A 309 22.27 3.30 -18.65
N LEU A 310 21.72 2.48 -17.74
CA LEU A 310 22.45 1.76 -16.69
C LEU A 310 22.91 0.36 -17.10
N ASN A 311 22.51 -0.14 -18.28
CA ASN A 311 23.05 -1.39 -18.80
C ASN A 311 24.52 -1.17 -19.20
N PRO A 312 25.50 -1.91 -18.65
CA PRO A 312 26.90 -1.79 -19.07
C PRO A 312 27.11 -1.97 -20.58
N LEU A 313 26.22 -2.71 -21.24
CA LEU A 313 26.22 -2.91 -22.69
C LEU A 313 25.80 -1.66 -23.48
N TYR A 314 25.08 -0.73 -22.87
CA TYR A 314 24.63 0.53 -23.50
C TYR A 314 25.81 1.37 -24.00
N LYS A 315 26.95 1.36 -23.29
CA LYS A 315 28.15 2.10 -23.68
C LYS A 315 29.06 1.34 -24.65
N SER A 316 28.93 0.00 -24.73
CA SER A 316 29.86 -0.85 -25.49
C SER A 316 29.30 -1.41 -26.79
N ASP A 317 27.98 -1.38 -27.00
CA ASP A 317 27.34 -1.85 -28.23
C ASP A 317 26.77 -0.68 -29.04
N ALA A 318 27.39 -0.39 -30.19
CA ALA A 318 26.96 0.68 -31.11
C ALA A 318 25.54 0.49 -31.65
N ARG A 319 24.98 -0.73 -31.59
CA ARG A 319 23.57 -1.00 -31.94
C ARG A 319 22.64 -0.50 -30.84
N ILE A 320 23.01 -0.67 -29.56
CA ILE A 320 22.23 -0.20 -28.40
C ILE A 320 22.32 1.34 -28.28
N ALA A 321 23.48 1.92 -28.58
CA ALA A 321 23.68 3.38 -28.56
C ALA A 321 22.96 4.12 -29.73
N SER A 322 22.69 3.43 -30.84
CA SER A 322 21.95 3.97 -32.00
C SER A 322 20.46 3.60 -32.02
N HIS A 323 20.05 2.56 -31.26
CA HIS A 323 18.64 2.27 -31.00
C HIS A 323 18.12 3.27 -29.98
N ILE A 324 17.46 4.32 -30.47
CA ILE A 324 16.42 4.97 -29.68
C ILE A 324 15.51 3.86 -29.16
N CYS A 325 15.24 3.88 -27.85
CA CYS A 325 14.54 2.85 -27.10
C CYS A 325 13.04 2.80 -27.42
N TYR A 326 12.76 2.49 -28.68
CA TYR A 326 11.46 2.35 -29.26
C TYR A 326 10.82 1.03 -28.83
N ALA A 327 9.59 1.11 -28.33
CA ALA A 327 8.85 -0.06 -27.86
C ALA A 327 8.65 -1.10 -28.97
N GLU A 328 8.55 -0.68 -30.23
CA GLU A 328 8.42 -1.55 -31.41
C GLU A 328 9.62 -2.47 -31.67
N ASN A 329 10.80 -2.10 -31.16
CA ASN A 329 12.00 -2.92 -31.27
C ASN A 329 12.09 -3.95 -30.14
N LYS A 330 11.18 -3.88 -29.16
CA LYS A 330 11.10 -4.89 -28.11
C LYS A 330 10.42 -6.14 -28.64
N PRO A 331 10.92 -7.32 -28.24
CA PRO A 331 10.27 -8.59 -28.53
C PRO A 331 8.89 -8.65 -27.90
N LYS A 332 8.05 -9.47 -28.53
CA LYS A 332 6.66 -9.68 -28.12
C LYS A 332 6.57 -10.79 -27.07
N PRO A 333 5.43 -10.86 -26.35
CA PRO A 333 5.14 -11.99 -25.47
C PRO A 333 5.28 -13.34 -26.15
N LEU A 334 5.70 -14.34 -25.38
CA LEU A 334 5.87 -15.70 -25.87
C LEU A 334 4.54 -16.31 -26.30
N ASN A 335 4.61 -17.29 -27.21
CA ASN A 335 3.47 -18.09 -27.67
C ASN A 335 2.28 -17.25 -28.22
N GLY A 336 2.54 -16.04 -28.70
CA GLY A 336 1.50 -15.14 -29.23
C GLY A 336 0.54 -14.59 -28.17
N PHE A 337 0.92 -14.64 -26.89
CA PHE A 337 0.14 -14.06 -25.80
C PHE A 337 -0.21 -12.58 -26.08
N GLY A 338 -1.42 -12.17 -25.72
CA GLY A 338 -1.92 -10.82 -26.01
C GLY A 338 -2.26 -10.56 -27.48
N GLY A 339 -2.36 -11.60 -28.32
CA GLY A 339 -2.87 -11.47 -29.69
C GLY A 339 -1.94 -10.66 -30.61
N GLY A 340 -0.63 -10.75 -30.40
CA GLY A 340 0.38 -10.02 -31.17
C GLY A 340 0.67 -8.59 -30.69
N LYS A 341 0.05 -8.15 -29.59
CA LYS A 341 0.42 -6.94 -28.85
C LYS A 341 1.82 -7.06 -28.25
N ARG A 342 2.48 -5.93 -28.05
CA ARG A 342 3.75 -5.83 -27.31
C ARG A 342 3.49 -5.71 -25.81
N TYR A 343 4.54 -5.88 -25.00
CA TYR A 343 4.45 -5.78 -23.54
C TYR A 343 3.91 -4.42 -23.07
N ASP A 344 4.41 -3.31 -23.64
CA ASP A 344 3.95 -1.95 -23.32
C ASP A 344 2.45 -1.80 -23.58
N GLN A 345 1.97 -2.30 -24.71
CA GLN A 345 0.55 -2.22 -25.08
C GLN A 345 -0.34 -3.05 -24.14
N ILE A 346 0.11 -4.25 -23.76
CA ILE A 346 -0.61 -5.09 -22.80
C ILE A 346 -0.70 -4.38 -21.44
N PHE A 347 0.40 -3.78 -20.99
CA PHE A 347 0.45 -3.09 -19.71
C PHE A 347 -0.41 -1.82 -19.74
N LYS A 348 -0.41 -1.10 -20.87
CA LYS A 348 -1.27 0.06 -21.07
C LYS A 348 -2.75 -0.30 -21.05
N ASP A 349 -3.14 -1.42 -21.68
CA ASP A 349 -4.52 -1.91 -21.62
C ASP A 349 -4.95 -2.25 -20.18
N ILE A 350 -4.02 -2.72 -19.35
CA ILE A 350 -4.27 -3.06 -17.94
C ILE A 350 -4.44 -1.78 -17.10
N CYS A 351 -3.57 -0.78 -17.30
CA CYS A 351 -3.63 0.49 -16.59
C CYS A 351 -3.47 1.68 -17.54
N PRO A 352 -4.56 2.13 -18.20
CA PRO A 352 -4.49 3.20 -19.21
C PRO A 352 -4.03 4.55 -18.66
N GLN A 353 -4.21 4.78 -17.35
CA GLN A 353 -3.87 6.03 -16.65
C GLN A 353 -2.47 6.02 -16.02
N ALA A 354 -1.69 4.94 -16.22
CA ALA A 354 -0.35 4.78 -15.69
C ALA A 354 0.67 4.71 -16.83
N TYR A 355 1.93 5.03 -16.52
CA TYR A 355 3.08 4.73 -17.38
C TYR A 355 3.23 3.21 -17.52
N SER A 356 3.17 2.70 -18.75
CA SER A 356 3.44 1.29 -19.04
C SER A 356 4.86 1.02 -19.55
N TRP A 357 5.59 2.09 -19.90
CA TRP A 357 6.92 2.05 -20.51
C TRP A 357 7.70 3.36 -20.21
N GLU A 358 9.04 3.33 -20.25
CA GLU A 358 9.91 4.48 -19.95
C GLU A 358 9.68 5.68 -20.89
N PHE A 359 9.17 5.43 -22.10
CA PHE A 359 8.82 6.44 -23.11
C PHE A 359 7.34 6.39 -23.48
N ASP A 360 6.48 5.91 -22.57
CA ASP A 360 5.04 6.09 -22.72
C ASP A 360 4.74 7.60 -22.93
N ASP A 361 3.68 7.89 -23.68
CA ASP A 361 3.41 9.24 -24.12
C ASP A 361 3.12 10.20 -22.94
N ASN A 362 3.10 11.50 -23.22
CA ASN A 362 2.81 12.54 -22.23
C ASN A 362 1.39 12.43 -21.64
N ASN A 363 0.56 11.47 -22.05
CA ASN A 363 -0.79 11.26 -21.51
C ASN A 363 -0.80 10.41 -20.22
N SER A 364 0.33 10.34 -19.51
CA SER A 364 0.44 9.62 -18.23
C SER A 364 1.08 10.45 -17.11
N THR A 365 1.66 11.61 -17.44
CA THR A 365 2.13 12.59 -16.44
C THR A 365 1.01 13.56 -16.13
N TYR A 366 0.70 13.71 -14.85
CA TYR A 366 -0.22 14.69 -14.33
C TYR A 366 0.55 15.87 -13.74
N GLU A 367 -0.04 17.06 -13.84
CA GLU A 367 0.55 18.30 -13.34
C GLU A 367 -0.41 18.97 -12.37
N CYS A 368 0.11 19.56 -11.30
CA CYS A 368 -0.72 20.31 -10.35
C CYS A 368 0.09 21.42 -9.68
N GLU A 369 -0.56 22.53 -9.36
CA GLU A 369 0.04 23.63 -8.61
C GLU A 369 -0.57 23.69 -7.21
N GLY A 370 0.22 24.14 -6.23
CA GLY A 370 -0.30 24.49 -4.91
C GLY A 370 0.71 24.25 -3.81
N THR A 371 0.68 25.10 -2.79
CA THR A 371 1.53 24.94 -1.60
C THR A 371 0.86 24.13 -0.50
N ASP A 372 -0.41 23.78 -0.69
CA ASP A 372 -1.26 23.06 0.28
C ASP A 372 -2.02 21.93 -0.43
N VAL A 373 -1.28 20.97 -0.97
CA VAL A 373 -1.82 19.81 -1.69
C VAL A 373 -1.46 18.54 -0.95
N THR A 374 -2.46 17.70 -0.70
CA THR A 374 -2.27 16.37 -0.12
C THR A 374 -2.47 15.30 -1.19
N TYR A 375 -1.41 14.54 -1.46
CA TYR A 375 -1.37 13.38 -2.35
C TYR A 375 -1.70 12.13 -1.53
N THR A 376 -2.90 11.59 -1.67
CA THR A 376 -3.29 10.35 -0.99
C THR A 376 -3.09 9.18 -1.92
N VAL A 377 -2.05 8.38 -1.67
CA VAL A 377 -1.75 7.15 -2.41
C VAL A 377 -2.33 5.97 -1.64
N GLN A 378 -3.25 5.26 -2.28
CA GLN A 378 -3.90 4.08 -1.71
C GLN A 378 -3.47 2.82 -2.44
N PHE A 379 -3.17 1.78 -1.68
CA PHE A 379 -3.05 0.41 -2.17
C PHE A 379 -4.33 -0.40 -1.83
N CYS A 380 -4.86 -1.16 -2.80
CA CYS A 380 -6.06 -2.04 -2.71
C CYS A 380 -7.39 -1.43 -2.19
#